data_AF-A0A9X6AF00-F1
#
_entry.id   AF-A0A9X6AF00-F1
#
_cell.length_a   1.000
_cell.length_b   1.000
_cell.length_c   1.000
_cell.angle_alpha   90.00
_cell.angle_beta   90.00
_cell.angle_gamma   90.00
#
_symmetry.space_group_name_H-M   'P 1'
#
loop_
_entity.id
_entity.type
_entity.pdbx_description
1 polymer ?
#
loop_
_entity_poly.entity_id
_entity_poly.type
_entity_poly.pdbx_seq_one_letter_code
_entity_poly.pdbx_strand_id
1 'polypeptide(L)'
;LPDRVRQQTEGWAAAHPDAEVRSAEVIGPEPELLDLVMERYREAVEGDLRMNCDSCVYRIALPGFEDKVGLPQQPHFHPDDDGHHHDGHHHGHHHGGHAHAR
;
A
#
# COMPACT_ATOMS: atom_id res chain seq x y z
N LEU A 1 7.40 15.74 -4.29
CA LEU A 1 7.43 14.84 -5.47
C LEU A 1 6.94 15.55 -6.75
N PRO A 2 5.80 16.26 -6.76
CA PRO A 2 5.31 16.95 -7.97
C PRO A 2 6.29 17.94 -8.60
N ASP A 3 6.97 18.75 -7.78
CA ASP A 3 7.92 19.76 -8.28
C ASP A 3 9.13 19.15 -8.99
N ARG A 4 9.59 17.98 -8.51
CA ARG A 4 10.68 17.24 -9.16
C ARG A 4 10.26 16.75 -10.54
N VAL A 5 9.05 16.18 -10.64
CA VAL A 5 8.52 15.71 -11.93
C VAL A 5 8.40 16.88 -12.89
N ARG A 6 7.88 18.02 -12.43
CA ARG A 6 7.77 19.24 -13.24
C ARG A 6 9.12 19.72 -13.79
N GLN A 7 10.13 19.83 -12.93
CA GLN A 7 11.49 20.20 -13.34
C GLN A 7 12.08 19.23 -14.36
N GLN A 8 11.87 17.93 -14.18
CA GLN A 8 12.34 16.91 -15.13
C GLN A 8 11.62 17.01 -16.48
N THR A 9 10.30 17.21 -16.46
CA THR A 9 9.49 17.41 -17.66
C THR A 9 9.96 18.65 -18.44
N GLU A 10 10.17 19.78 -17.76
CA GLU A 10 10.66 21.02 -18.37
C GLU A 10 12.06 20.85 -18.97
N GLY A 11 12.98 20.21 -18.23
CA GLY A 11 14.33 19.93 -18.71
C GLY A 11 14.36 19.02 -19.94
N TRP A 12 13.50 18.00 -19.96
CA TRP A 12 13.37 17.12 -21.12
C TRP A 12 12.78 17.85 -22.33
N ALA A 13 11.72 18.64 -22.13
CA ALA A 13 11.08 19.41 -23.20
C ALA A 13 12.04 20.42 -23.83
N ALA A 14 12.88 21.07 -23.01
CA ALA A 14 13.91 21.99 -23.51
C ALA A 14 14.96 21.30 -24.41
N ALA A 15 15.24 20.01 -24.18
CA ALA A 15 16.16 19.22 -24.99
C ALA A 15 15.52 18.62 -26.26
N HIS A 16 14.18 18.61 -26.36
CA HIS A 16 13.42 17.98 -27.46
C HIS A 16 12.36 18.94 -28.02
N PRO A 17 12.77 20.02 -28.71
CA PRO A 17 11.86 21.07 -29.17
C PRO A 17 10.88 20.64 -30.26
N ASP A 18 11.08 19.46 -30.86
CA ASP A 18 10.17 18.82 -31.80
C ASP A 18 8.96 18.16 -31.14
N ALA A 19 8.99 17.98 -29.81
CA ALA A 19 7.91 17.40 -29.03
C ALA A 19 7.24 18.43 -28.11
N GLU A 20 5.91 18.50 -28.15
CA GLU A 20 5.15 19.28 -27.18
C GLU A 20 4.91 18.47 -25.90
N VAL A 21 5.28 19.04 -24.76
CA VAL A 21 5.11 18.40 -23.45
C VAL A 21 4.38 19.35 -22.51
N ARG A 22 3.33 18.85 -21.87
CA ARG A 22 2.51 19.59 -20.90
C ARG A 22 2.42 18.79 -19.60
N SER A 23 2.49 19.50 -18.47
CA SER A 23 2.25 18.89 -17.15
C SER A 23 0.84 19.23 -16.69
N ALA A 24 0.07 18.22 -16.30
CA ALA A 24 -1.17 18.43 -15.56
C ALA A 24 -0.87 18.68 -14.08
N GLU A 25 -1.81 19.30 -13.38
CA GLU A 25 -1.75 19.37 -11.92
C GLU A 25 -2.00 18.00 -11.28
N VAL A 26 -1.65 17.88 -10.00
CA VAL A 26 -1.94 16.67 -9.23
C VAL A 26 -3.44 16.45 -9.22
N ILE A 27 -3.86 15.21 -9.49
CA ILE A 27 -5.28 14.86 -9.50
C ILE A 27 -5.87 15.17 -8.12
N GLY A 28 -6.93 15.97 -8.12
CA GLY A 28 -7.61 16.41 -6.91
C GLY A 28 -8.56 15.35 -6.34
N PRO A 29 -9.41 15.72 -5.39
CA PRO A 29 -10.45 14.85 -4.83
C PRO A 29 -11.64 14.75 -5.81
N GLU A 30 -11.39 14.20 -6.99
CA GLU A 30 -12.42 14.07 -8.02
C GLU A 30 -13.49 13.04 -7.60
N PRO A 31 -14.79 13.30 -7.85
CA PRO A 31 -15.86 12.37 -7.50
C PRO A 31 -15.65 10.95 -8.04
N GLU A 32 -15.12 10.83 -9.24
CA GLU A 32 -14.84 9.56 -9.91
C GLU A 32 -13.76 8.75 -9.17
N LEU A 33 -12.77 9.43 -8.56
CA LEU A 33 -11.77 8.77 -7.74
C LEU A 33 -12.38 8.26 -6.43
N LEU A 34 -13.31 9.01 -5.83
CA LEU A 34 -14.02 8.56 -4.64
C LEU A 34 -14.83 7.31 -4.93
N ASP A 35 -15.56 7.29 -6.04
CA ASP A 35 -16.34 6.13 -6.46
C ASP A 35 -15.44 4.89 -6.63
N LEU A 36 -14.28 5.06 -7.28
CA LEU A 36 -13.29 4.00 -7.45
C LEU A 36 -12.75 3.50 -6.09
N VAL A 37 -12.39 4.40 -5.18
CA VAL A 37 -11.93 4.03 -3.83
C VAL A 37 -13.00 3.23 -3.09
N MET A 38 -14.27 3.65 -3.18
CA MET A 38 -15.38 2.93 -2.55
C MET A 38 -15.64 1.57 -3.18
N GLU A 39 -15.44 1.43 -4.50
CA GLU A 39 -15.49 0.14 -5.18
C GLU A 39 -14.41 -0.81 -4.65
N ARG A 40 -13.14 -0.37 -4.61
CA ARG A 40 -12.02 -1.17 -4.08
C ARG A 40 -12.21 -1.55 -2.61
N TYR A 41 -12.78 -0.65 -1.81
CA TYR A 41 -13.12 -0.94 -0.41
C TYR A 41 -14.14 -2.08 -0.30
N ARG A 42 -15.20 -2.06 -1.11
CA ARG A 42 -16.21 -3.13 -1.11
C ARG A 42 -15.62 -4.47 -1.56
N GLU A 43 -14.83 -4.47 -2.63
CA GLU A 43 -14.08 -5.67 -3.06
C GLU A 43 -13.21 -6.25 -1.94
N ALA A 44 -12.52 -5.38 -1.19
CA ALA A 44 -11.68 -5.80 -0.06
C ALA A 44 -12.49 -6.48 1.05
N VAL A 45 -13.60 -5.89 1.46
CA VAL A 45 -14.46 -6.41 2.54
C VAL A 45 -15.19 -7.68 2.11
N GLU A 46 -15.57 -7.80 0.84
CA GLU A 46 -16.25 -8.97 0.27
C GLU A 46 -15.29 -10.11 -0.11
N GLY A 47 -13.98 -9.88 -0.03
CA GLY A 47 -12.94 -10.87 -0.37
C GLY A 47 -12.75 -11.09 -1.88
N ASP A 48 -13.27 -10.19 -2.71
CA ASP A 48 -13.21 -10.23 -4.17
C ASP A 48 -12.17 -9.23 -4.73
N LEU A 49 -10.99 -9.19 -4.10
CA LEU A 49 -9.89 -8.32 -4.51
C LEU A 49 -9.36 -8.71 -5.89
N ARG A 50 -9.80 -7.98 -6.91
CA ARG A 50 -9.30 -8.07 -8.29
C ARG A 50 -8.04 -7.22 -8.45
N MET A 51 -6.95 -7.66 -7.83
CA MET A 51 -5.62 -7.09 -8.06
C MET A 51 -5.15 -7.51 -9.46
N ASN A 52 -5.52 -6.73 -10.47
CA ASN A 52 -5.20 -6.96 -11.89
C ASN A 52 -3.80 -6.47 -12.28
N CYS A 53 -2.94 -6.21 -11.31
CA CYS A 53 -1.59 -5.76 -11.62
C CYS A 53 -0.85 -6.92 -12.25
N ASP A 54 -0.58 -6.84 -13.55
CA ASP A 54 0.41 -7.67 -14.26
C ASP A 54 1.84 -7.45 -13.73
N SER A 55 1.99 -6.76 -12.59
CA SER A 55 3.23 -6.57 -11.84
C SER A 55 3.15 -7.16 -10.43
N CYS A 56 2.05 -7.83 -10.07
CA CYS A 56 1.93 -8.47 -8.76
C CYS A 56 2.68 -9.81 -8.79
N VAL A 57 3.67 -9.95 -7.89
CA VAL A 57 4.49 -11.17 -7.76
C VAL A 57 3.64 -12.42 -7.47
N TYR A 58 2.44 -12.22 -6.92
CA TYR A 58 1.51 -13.29 -6.60
C TYR A 58 0.58 -13.67 -7.77
N ARG A 59 0.55 -12.86 -8.85
CA ARG A 59 -0.33 -13.08 -10.01
C ARG A 59 0.41 -13.36 -11.31
N ILE A 60 1.67 -12.94 -11.42
CA ILE A 60 2.52 -13.24 -12.56
C ILE A 60 3.91 -13.74 -12.12
N ALA A 61 4.52 -14.61 -12.92
CA ALA A 61 5.84 -15.17 -12.66
C ALA A 61 6.95 -14.15 -12.98
N LEU A 62 7.20 -13.24 -12.03
CA LEU A 62 8.35 -12.35 -12.09
C LEU A 62 9.65 -13.12 -11.80
N PRO A 63 10.75 -12.85 -12.53
CA PRO A 63 12.03 -13.54 -12.31
C PRO A 63 12.48 -13.49 -10.85
N GLY A 64 12.71 -14.67 -10.25
CA GLY A 64 13.14 -14.81 -8.85
C GLY A 64 12.02 -14.81 -7.80
N PHE A 65 10.75 -14.83 -8.22
CA PHE A 65 9.57 -14.87 -7.36
C PHE A 65 8.52 -15.88 -7.86
N GLU A 66 8.94 -16.87 -8.67
CA GLU A 66 8.06 -17.84 -9.31
C GLU A 66 7.29 -18.70 -8.30
N ASP A 67 7.87 -18.93 -7.11
CA ASP A 67 7.27 -19.66 -6.00
C ASP A 67 6.09 -18.91 -5.34
N LYS A 68 5.94 -17.61 -5.61
CA LYS A 68 4.88 -16.78 -5.02
C LYS A 68 3.59 -16.78 -5.82
N VAL A 69 3.61 -17.25 -7.07
CA VAL A 69 2.42 -17.20 -7.94
C VAL A 69 1.30 -18.08 -7.38
N GLY A 70 0.13 -17.47 -7.18
CA GLY A 70 -1.05 -18.13 -6.63
C GLY A 70 -1.09 -18.20 -5.09
N LEU A 71 -0.01 -17.81 -4.39
CA LEU A 71 -0.04 -17.70 -2.93
C LEU A 71 -0.87 -16.47 -2.49
N PRO A 72 -1.49 -16.51 -1.30
CA PRO A 72 -2.07 -15.32 -0.70
C PRO A 72 -1.02 -14.22 -0.53
N GLN A 73 -1.37 -12.97 -0.85
CA GLN A 73 -0.46 -11.85 -0.62
C GLN A 73 -0.18 -11.71 0.88
N GLN A 74 1.08 -11.71 1.26
CA GLN A 74 1.51 -11.34 2.60
C GLN A 74 1.93 -9.87 2.61
N PRO A 75 1.49 -9.06 3.58
CA PRO A 75 2.03 -7.73 3.80
C PRO A 75 3.54 -7.81 3.91
N HIS A 76 4.25 -6.92 3.22
CA HIS A 76 5.68 -6.76 3.47
C HIS A 76 5.84 -5.93 4.73
N PHE A 77 6.88 -6.22 5.51
CA PHE A 77 7.17 -5.50 6.74
C PHE A 77 7.48 -4.03 6.43
N HIS A 78 6.70 -3.12 6.99
CA HIS A 78 7.03 -1.70 7.00
C HIS A 78 7.84 -1.37 8.27
N PRO A 79 8.83 -0.46 8.20
CA PRO A 79 9.63 -0.08 9.37
C PRO A 79 8.84 0.41 10.59
N ASP A 80 7.62 0.91 10.36
CA ASP A 80 6.71 1.40 11.40
C ASP A 80 5.67 0.36 11.84
N ASP A 81 5.74 -0.89 11.34
CA ASP A 81 4.92 -1.98 11.86
C ASP A 81 5.49 -2.41 13.21
N ASP A 82 4.82 -2.00 14.30
CA ASP A 82 5.10 -2.50 15.64
C ASP A 82 4.92 -4.04 15.62
N GLY A 83 6.04 -4.77 15.69
CA GLY A 83 6.14 -6.21 15.45
C GLY A 83 5.38 -7.10 16.43
N HIS A 84 4.04 -7.03 16.42
CA HIS A 84 3.16 -7.90 17.19
C HIS A 84 3.07 -9.27 16.52
N HIS A 85 4.15 -10.05 16.69
CA HIS A 85 4.07 -11.49 16.69
C HIS A 85 3.06 -11.91 17.77
N HIS A 86 1.89 -12.38 17.35
CA HIS A 86 0.97 -13.11 18.23
C HIS A 86 1.55 -14.50 18.53
N ASP A 87 2.64 -14.55 19.28
CA ASP A 87 3.10 -15.78 19.93
C ASP A 87 2.43 -15.86 21.30
N GLY A 88 1.54 -16.83 21.42
CA GLY A 88 0.77 -17.10 22.63
C GLY A 88 1.68 -17.47 23.80
N HIS A 89 1.87 -16.53 24.73
CA HIS A 89 2.46 -16.80 26.03
C HIS A 89 1.48 -16.44 27.15
N HIS A 90 0.86 -17.48 27.70
CA HIS A 90 0.15 -17.44 28.98
C HIS A 90 1.12 -17.03 30.10
N HIS A 91 0.97 -15.81 30.62
CA HIS A 91 1.57 -15.44 31.90
C HIS A 91 0.49 -15.32 32.97
N GLY A 92 0.64 -16.18 33.98
CA GLY A 92 -0.29 -16.39 35.07
C GLY A 92 -0.47 -15.16 35.95
N HIS A 93 -1.71 -15.02 36.43
CA HIS A 93 -2.13 -14.04 37.42
C HIS A 93 -1.34 -14.15 38.72
N HIS A 94 -0.79 -13.02 39.19
CA HIS A 94 -0.45 -12.84 40.59
C HIS A 94 -0.85 -11.44 41.05
N HIS A 95 -2.12 -11.26 41.44
CA HIS A 95 -2.56 -10.04 42.12
C HIS A 95 -2.14 -10.12 43.60
N GLY A 96 -0.98 -9.54 43.91
CA GLY A 96 -0.59 -9.18 45.28
C GLY A 96 -1.56 -8.14 45.84
N GLY A 97 -2.07 -8.40 47.04
CA GLY A 97 -3.13 -7.62 47.67
C GLY A 97 -2.71 -6.20 48.04
N HIS A 98 -3.60 -5.25 47.72
CA HIS A 98 -3.63 -3.94 48.35
C HIS A 98 -4.99 -3.74 49.01
N ALA A 99 -4.99 -3.82 50.34
CA ALA A 99 -6.12 -3.46 51.19
C ALA A 99 -6.15 -1.93 51.35
N HIS A 100 -7.27 -1.31 51.02
CA HIS A 100 -7.56 0.05 51.47
C HIS A 100 -8.62 -0.01 52.56
N ALA A 101 -8.21 0.39 53.76
CA ALA A 101 -9.06 0.53 54.92
C ALA A 101 -9.72 1.91 54.95
N ARG A 102 -11.05 1.88 55.10
CA ARG A 102 -12.01 2.92 55.52
C ARG A 102 -12.25 4.10 54.60
#